data_AF-A0A523C5W4-F1
#
_entry.id   AF-A0A523C5W4-F1
#
_cell.length_a   1.000
_cell.length_b   1.000
_cell.length_c   1.000
_cell.angle_alpha   90.00
_cell.angle_beta   90.00
_cell.angle_gamma   90.00
#
_symmetry.space_group_name_H-M   'P 1'
#
loop_
_entity.id
_entity.type
_entity.pdbx_description
1 polymer ?
#
loop_
_entity_poly.entity_id
_entity_poly.type
_entity_poly.pdbx_seq_one_letter_code
_entity_poly.pdbx_strand_id
1 'polypeptide(L)'
;MTQLLALLAVIPLACLQLSKKLHPKDRWLLFGVAFGTVISPVSYSLMEFTSMPVVGKLVGLIGLMTNLIHGSLGYFFLQSIGLLAESAPLLASQLLMIHMVNALIWSSYYGMIGYKIGQKIAGEVKEPSPDMGPVRQGARG
;
A
#
# COMPACT_ATOMS: atom_id res chain seq x y z
N MET A 1 11.38 -0.99 -20.78
CA MET A 1 10.80 0.35 -20.50
C MET A 1 9.98 0.37 -19.21
N THR A 2 9.33 -0.73 -18.87
CA THR A 2 8.54 -1.04 -17.67
C THR A 2 9.32 -1.02 -16.34
N GLN A 3 10.64 -1.23 -16.38
CA GLN A 3 11.53 -1.06 -15.22
C GLN A 3 11.41 0.32 -14.52
N LEU A 4 11.04 1.37 -15.25
CA LEU A 4 10.84 2.70 -14.68
C LEU A 4 9.64 2.76 -13.72
N LEU A 5 8.68 1.84 -13.82
CA LEU A 5 7.53 1.79 -12.91
C LEU A 5 7.93 1.39 -11.49
N ALA A 6 9.08 0.72 -11.30
CA ALA A 6 9.62 0.44 -9.97
C ALA A 6 9.92 1.75 -9.20
N LEU A 7 10.21 2.85 -9.91
CA LEU A 7 10.42 4.16 -9.29
C LEU A 7 9.14 4.73 -8.66
N LEU A 8 7.96 4.24 -9.04
CA LEU A 8 6.70 4.63 -8.39
C LEU A 8 6.68 4.21 -6.91
N ALA A 9 7.51 3.24 -6.50
CA ALA A 9 7.67 2.87 -5.08
C ALA A 9 8.22 4.02 -4.21
N VAL A 10 8.77 5.08 -4.82
CA VAL A 10 9.19 6.30 -4.11
C VAL A 10 7.98 7.14 -3.67
N ILE A 11 6.84 7.08 -4.39
CA ILE A 11 5.67 7.92 -4.12
C ILE A 11 5.12 7.70 -2.70
N PRO A 12 4.87 6.46 -2.22
CA PRO A 12 4.38 6.24 -0.86
C PRO A 12 5.35 6.75 0.20
N LEU A 13 6.67 6.55 -0.01
CA LEU A 13 7.70 7.03 0.90
C LEU A 13 7.71 8.57 0.97
N ALA A 14 7.60 9.24 -0.18
CA ALA A 14 7.49 10.69 -0.26
C ALA A 14 6.22 11.20 0.45
N CYS A 15 5.07 10.57 0.22
CA CYS A 15 3.81 10.88 0.90
C CYS A 15 3.94 10.73 2.42
N LEU A 16 4.62 9.69 2.90
CA LEU A 16 4.86 9.50 4.34
C LEU A 16 5.74 10.62 4.92
N GLN A 17 6.82 10.99 4.25
CA GLN A 17 7.71 12.05 4.75
C GLN A 17 7.05 13.43 4.70
N LEU A 18 6.29 13.73 3.65
CA LEU A 18 5.60 15.00 3.50
C LEU A 18 4.44 15.13 4.51
N SER A 19 3.64 14.07 4.67
CA SER A 19 2.51 14.07 5.60
C SER A 19 2.94 14.18 7.06
N LYS A 20 4.13 13.69 7.46
CA LYS A 20 4.68 13.94 8.80
C LYS A 20 4.78 15.44 9.13
N LYS A 21 5.01 16.29 8.12
CA LYS A 21 5.15 17.74 8.30
C LYS A 21 3.81 18.47 8.14
N LEU A 22 3.01 18.10 7.14
CA LEU A 22 1.80 18.83 6.77
C LEU A 22 0.52 18.30 7.44
N HIS A 23 0.37 16.97 7.50
CA HIS A 23 -0.85 16.30 7.97
C HIS A 23 -0.50 15.08 8.84
N PRO A 24 0.12 15.29 10.02
CA PRO A 24 0.68 14.18 10.82
C PRO A 24 -0.40 13.21 11.33
N LYS A 25 -1.64 13.67 11.49
CA LYS A 25 -2.78 12.84 11.90
C LYS A 25 -3.19 11.85 10.81
N ASP A 26 -3.12 12.26 9.55
CA ASP A 26 -3.59 11.47 8.40
C ASP A 26 -2.45 10.74 7.67
N ARG A 27 -1.22 10.81 8.20
CA ARG A 27 -0.01 10.29 7.55
C ARG A 27 -0.13 8.84 7.08
N TRP A 28 -0.77 8.00 7.87
CA TRP A 28 -0.93 6.58 7.58
C TRP A 28 -2.01 6.32 6.54
N LEU A 29 -3.11 7.08 6.58
CA LEU A 29 -4.13 7.08 5.53
C LEU A 29 -3.51 7.50 4.19
N LEU A 30 -2.80 8.63 4.17
CA LEU A 30 -2.15 9.14 2.96
C LEU A 30 -1.08 8.18 2.41
N PHE A 31 -0.29 7.57 3.28
CA PHE A 31 0.64 6.51 2.90
C PHE A 31 -0.08 5.30 2.28
N GLY A 32 -1.14 4.82 2.93
CA GLY A 32 -1.92 3.68 2.45
C GLY A 32 -2.55 3.93 1.09
N VAL A 33 -3.18 5.09 0.89
CA VAL A 33 -3.73 5.50 -0.40
C VAL A 33 -2.64 5.53 -1.47
N ALA A 34 -1.52 6.21 -1.20
CA ALA A 34 -0.41 6.31 -2.14
C ALA A 34 0.20 4.94 -2.49
N PHE A 35 0.35 4.06 -1.49
CA PHE A 35 0.85 2.69 -1.67
C PHE A 35 -0.08 1.89 -2.59
N GLY A 36 -1.38 1.91 -2.30
CA GLY A 36 -2.36 1.20 -3.11
C GLY A 36 -2.44 1.69 -4.56
N THR A 37 -2.25 2.98 -4.81
CA THR A 37 -2.26 3.55 -6.17
C THR A 37 -1.14 2.97 -7.05
N VAL A 38 0.01 2.62 -6.47
CA VAL A 38 1.21 2.24 -7.23
C VAL A 38 1.60 0.78 -7.11
N ILE A 39 1.05 0.03 -6.15
CA ILE A 39 1.51 -1.33 -5.85
C ILE A 39 1.38 -2.27 -7.05
N SER A 40 0.30 -2.15 -7.84
CA SER A 40 0.08 -2.99 -9.03
C SER A 40 1.13 -2.78 -10.13
N PRO A 41 1.37 -1.56 -10.66
CA PRO A 41 2.42 -1.33 -11.65
C PRO A 41 3.84 -1.58 -11.10
N VAL A 42 4.09 -1.32 -9.81
CA VAL A 42 5.37 -1.67 -9.17
C VAL A 42 5.59 -3.18 -9.18
N SER A 43 4.64 -3.97 -8.69
CA SER A 43 4.71 -5.44 -8.69
C SER A 43 4.92 -6.02 -10.09
N TYR A 44 4.19 -5.50 -11.08
CA TYR A 44 4.36 -5.88 -12.48
C TYR A 44 5.79 -5.62 -12.99
N SER A 45 6.35 -4.44 -12.69
CA SER A 45 7.72 -4.12 -13.09
C SER A 45 8.79 -4.94 -12.39
N LEU A 46 8.57 -5.28 -11.11
CA LEU A 46 9.50 -6.13 -10.36
C LEU A 46 9.53 -7.54 -10.95
N MET A 47 8.41 -8.07 -11.45
CA MET A 47 8.35 -9.40 -12.07
C MET A 47 9.34 -9.56 -13.25
N GLU A 48 9.62 -8.49 -14.00
CA GLU A 48 10.53 -8.55 -15.15
C GLU A 48 11.98 -8.86 -14.76
N PHE A 49 12.36 -8.59 -13.50
CA PHE A 49 13.70 -8.90 -12.99
C PHE A 49 13.93 -10.41 -12.84
N THR A 50 12.90 -11.26 -12.99
CA THR A 50 13.06 -12.74 -13.03
C THR A 50 14.05 -13.21 -14.10
N SER A 51 14.26 -12.41 -15.14
CA SER A 51 15.21 -12.67 -16.24
C SER A 51 16.67 -12.34 -15.91
N MET A 52 16.95 -11.62 -14.81
CA MET A 52 18.30 -11.18 -14.43
C MET A 52 19.04 -12.19 -13.54
N PRO A 53 20.40 -12.20 -13.50
CA PRO A 53 21.16 -13.13 -12.67
C PRO A 53 20.94 -12.93 -11.16
N VAL A 54 20.93 -14.06 -10.41
CA VAL A 54 20.85 -14.26 -8.94
C VAL A 54 20.03 -13.23 -8.13
N VAL A 55 20.56 -12.02 -7.90
CA VAL A 55 19.86 -10.97 -7.13
C VAL A 55 18.59 -10.52 -7.85
N GLY A 56 18.66 -10.39 -9.18
CA GLY A 56 17.50 -10.05 -9.99
C GLY A 56 16.39 -11.10 -9.90
N LYS A 57 16.73 -12.40 -9.84
CA LYS A 57 15.74 -13.47 -9.68
C LYS A 57 14.95 -13.36 -8.38
N LEU A 58 15.59 -13.02 -7.26
CA LEU A 58 14.90 -12.87 -5.98
C LEU A 58 13.93 -11.69 -6.00
N VAL A 59 14.37 -10.55 -6.51
CA VAL A 59 13.52 -9.36 -6.71
C VAL A 59 12.37 -9.67 -7.68
N GLY A 60 12.69 -10.39 -8.76
CA GLY A 60 11.77 -10.93 -9.74
C GLY A 60 10.67 -11.79 -9.13
N LEU A 61 11.05 -12.71 -8.25
CA LEU A 61 10.13 -13.61 -7.57
C LEU A 61 9.18 -12.86 -6.64
N ILE A 62 9.69 -11.86 -5.90
CA ILE A 62 8.86 -10.96 -5.09
C ILE A 62 7.87 -10.21 -5.98
N GLY A 63 8.33 -9.69 -7.12
CA GLY A 63 7.49 -9.04 -8.11
C GLY A 63 6.39 -9.95 -8.63
N LEU A 64 6.73 -11.20 -9.00
CA LEU A 64 5.76 -12.20 -9.46
C LEU A 64 4.70 -12.50 -8.39
N MET A 65 5.11 -12.81 -7.17
CA MET A 65 4.19 -13.15 -6.08
C MET A 65 3.27 -11.98 -5.75
N THR A 66 3.84 -10.77 -5.69
CA THR A 66 3.04 -9.57 -5.41
C THR A 66 2.14 -9.21 -6.58
N ASN A 67 2.53 -9.47 -7.83
CA ASN A 67 1.70 -9.22 -9.01
C ASN A 67 0.52 -10.21 -9.10
N LEU A 68 0.69 -11.45 -8.66
CA LEU A 68 -0.42 -12.40 -8.56
C LEU A 68 -1.53 -11.90 -7.63
N ILE A 69 -1.18 -11.15 -6.59
CA ILE A 69 -2.13 -10.57 -5.65
C ILE A 69 -2.68 -9.24 -6.22
N HIS A 70 -1.79 -8.30 -6.54
CA HIS A 70 -2.17 -6.92 -6.83
C HIS A 70 -2.50 -6.63 -8.30
N GLY A 71 -2.10 -7.50 -9.22
CA GLY A 71 -2.37 -7.39 -10.65
C GLY A 71 -3.67 -8.09 -11.04
N SER A 72 -3.95 -9.26 -10.44
CA SER A 72 -5.03 -10.15 -10.88
C SER A 72 -6.44 -9.64 -10.60
N LEU A 73 -6.65 -8.91 -9.50
CA LEU A 73 -8.00 -8.53 -9.07
C LEU A 73 -8.69 -7.59 -10.07
N GLY A 74 -7.98 -6.56 -10.55
CA GLY A 74 -8.48 -5.67 -11.60
C GLY A 74 -8.70 -6.39 -12.93
N TYR A 75 -7.87 -7.38 -13.25
CA TYR A 75 -8.07 -8.24 -14.43
C TYR A 75 -9.39 -9.02 -14.32
N PHE A 76 -9.59 -9.77 -13.22
CA PHE A 76 -10.82 -10.55 -13.04
C PHE A 76 -12.07 -9.68 -12.94
N PHE A 77 -11.97 -8.49 -12.34
CA PHE A 77 -13.05 -7.53 -12.31
C PHE A 77 -13.42 -7.03 -13.72
N LEU A 78 -12.44 -6.61 -14.51
CA LEU A 78 -12.70 -6.13 -15.87
C LEU A 78 -13.17 -7.25 -16.80
N GLN A 79 -12.67 -8.47 -16.60
CA GLN A 79 -13.13 -9.66 -17.32
C GLN A 79 -14.59 -9.99 -16.98
N SER A 80 -14.98 -9.95 -15.71
CA SER A 80 -16.35 -10.32 -15.29
C SER A 80 -17.42 -9.36 -15.80
N ILE A 81 -17.08 -8.11 -16.08
CA ILE A 81 -17.97 -7.12 -16.70
C ILE A 81 -17.85 -7.04 -18.22
N GLY A 82 -17.11 -7.97 -18.84
CA GLY A 82 -16.98 -8.10 -20.30
C GLY A 82 -16.11 -7.04 -20.98
N LEU A 83 -15.26 -6.32 -20.23
CA LEU A 83 -14.35 -5.31 -20.79
C LEU A 83 -13.00 -5.90 -21.25
N LEU A 84 -12.69 -7.14 -20.90
CA LEU A 84 -11.52 -7.87 -21.39
C LEU A 84 -11.97 -9.12 -22.16
N ALA A 85 -11.36 -9.34 -23.33
CA ALA A 85 -11.58 -10.54 -24.13
C ALA A 85 -10.76 -11.73 -23.60
N GLU A 86 -11.34 -12.92 -23.60
CA GLU A 86 -10.77 -14.12 -22.94
C GLU A 86 -9.56 -14.75 -23.65
N SER A 87 -9.30 -14.41 -24.91
CA SER A 87 -8.44 -15.22 -25.79
C SER A 87 -7.30 -14.48 -26.51
N ALA A 88 -7.03 -13.23 -26.14
CA ALA A 88 -5.95 -12.44 -26.75
C ALA A 88 -4.90 -12.01 -25.71
N PRO A 89 -3.62 -11.91 -26.09
CA PRO A 89 -2.63 -11.19 -25.29
C PRO A 89 -3.15 -9.77 -24.98
N LEU A 90 -2.99 -9.35 -23.72
CA LEU A 90 -3.44 -8.02 -23.30
C LEU A 90 -2.70 -6.92 -24.07
N LEU A 91 -3.47 -6.01 -24.66
CA LEU A 91 -2.95 -4.78 -25.24
C LEU A 91 -2.43 -3.84 -24.14
N ALA A 92 -1.53 -2.92 -24.50
CA ALA A 92 -1.02 -1.92 -23.57
C ALA A 92 -2.13 -1.06 -22.94
N SER A 93 -3.18 -0.74 -23.69
CA SER A 93 -4.37 -0.02 -23.20
C SER A 93 -5.15 -0.83 -22.16
N GLN A 94 -5.26 -2.14 -22.35
CA GLN A 94 -5.92 -3.04 -21.41
C GLN A 94 -5.09 -3.20 -20.13
N LEU A 95 -3.76 -3.33 -20.25
CA LEU A 95 -2.85 -3.32 -19.09
C LEU A 95 -2.96 -2.02 -18.29
N LEU A 96 -3.00 -0.87 -18.97
CA LEU A 96 -3.21 0.42 -18.32
C LEU A 96 -4.55 0.45 -17.57
N MET A 97 -5.63 -0.02 -18.20
CA MET A 97 -6.95 -0.09 -17.59
C MET A 97 -6.95 -0.99 -16.35
N ILE A 98 -6.34 -2.17 -16.43
CA ILE A 98 -6.17 -3.09 -15.29
C ILE A 98 -5.44 -2.39 -14.14
N HIS A 99 -4.34 -1.69 -14.42
CA HIS A 99 -3.60 -0.96 -13.39
C HIS A 99 -4.40 0.20 -12.80
N MET A 100 -5.21 0.91 -13.59
CA MET A 100 -6.08 1.98 -13.07
C MET A 100 -7.17 1.42 -12.15
N VAL A 101 -7.80 0.30 -12.52
CA VAL A 101 -8.79 -0.38 -11.65
C VAL A 101 -8.12 -0.88 -10.38
N ASN A 102 -6.96 -1.52 -10.49
CA ASN A 102 -6.19 -1.97 -9.34
C ASN A 102 -5.79 -0.78 -8.44
N ALA A 103 -5.42 0.37 -9.00
CA ALA A 103 -5.10 1.55 -8.22
C ALA A 103 -6.28 1.96 -7.35
N LEU A 104 -7.51 1.97 -7.87
CA LEU A 104 -8.72 2.30 -7.10
C LEU A 104 -9.00 1.28 -6.00
N ILE A 105 -8.91 -0.01 -6.31
CA ILE A 105 -9.21 -1.08 -5.35
C ILE A 105 -8.19 -1.06 -4.21
N TRP A 106 -6.90 -1.06 -4.56
CA TRP A 106 -5.82 -1.13 -3.58
C TRP A 106 -5.65 0.19 -2.82
N SER A 107 -5.86 1.35 -3.42
CA SER A 107 -5.84 2.63 -2.69
C SER A 107 -6.93 2.67 -1.62
N SER A 108 -8.11 2.12 -1.93
CA SER A 108 -9.21 2.00 -0.97
C SER A 108 -8.86 1.03 0.16
N TYR A 109 -8.35 -0.16 -0.18
CA TYR A 109 -7.99 -1.19 0.79
C TYR A 109 -6.84 -0.73 1.72
N TYR A 110 -5.73 -0.28 1.15
CA TYR A 110 -4.57 0.17 1.92
C TYR A 110 -4.82 1.51 2.61
N GLY A 111 -5.63 2.40 2.03
CA GLY A 111 -6.10 3.61 2.70
C GLY A 111 -6.88 3.29 3.97
N MET A 112 -7.81 2.32 3.92
CA MET A 112 -8.54 1.84 5.09
C MET A 112 -7.62 1.22 6.15
N ILE A 113 -6.61 0.42 5.75
CA ILE A 113 -5.60 -0.10 6.67
C ILE A 113 -4.84 1.04 7.33
N GLY A 114 -4.37 2.00 6.54
CA GLY A 114 -3.66 3.19 7.01
C GLY A 114 -4.49 4.02 7.99
N TYR A 115 -5.78 4.18 7.71
CA TYR A 115 -6.72 4.85 8.61
C TYR A 115 -6.83 4.14 9.96
N LYS A 116 -7.00 2.81 9.96
CA LYS A 116 -7.08 2.01 11.21
C LYS A 116 -5.79 2.07 12.01
N ILE A 117 -4.62 2.05 11.35
CA ILE A 117 -3.32 2.24 12.01
C ILE A 117 -3.25 3.63 12.67
N GLY A 118 -3.69 4.67 11.95
CA GLY A 118 -3.75 6.03 12.48
C GLY A 118 -4.63 6.14 13.73
N GLN A 119 -5.82 5.52 13.70
CA GLN A 119 -6.73 5.49 14.86
C GLN A 119 -6.13 4.76 16.05
N LYS A 120 -5.53 3.58 15.85
CA LYS A 120 -4.92 2.80 16.92
C LYS A 120 -3.83 3.58 17.65
N ILE A 121 -2.91 4.18 16.88
CA ILE A 121 -1.81 4.98 17.43
C ILE A 121 -2.35 6.20 18.19
N ALA A 122 -3.38 6.87 17.65
CA ALA A 122 -4.00 8.01 18.34
C ALA A 122 -4.73 7.61 19.63
N GLY A 123 -5.28 6.38 19.69
CA GLY A 123 -5.90 5.81 20.88
C GLY A 123 -4.87 5.49 21.98
N GLU A 124 -3.75 4.87 21.61
CA GLU A 124 -2.64 4.57 22.53
C GLU A 124 -2.03 5.84 23.16
N VAL A 125 -2.02 6.97 22.44
CA VAL A 125 -1.53 8.26 22.97
C VAL A 125 -2.54 8.94 23.92
N LYS A 126 -3.83 8.56 23.88
CA LYS A 126 -4.88 9.17 24.70
C LYS A 126 -5.08 8.53 26.07
N GLU A 127 -4.43 7.42 26.40
CA GLU A 127 -4.44 6.84 27.75
C GLU A 127 -3.18 7.21 28.56
N PRO A 128 -3.15 8.35 29.25
CA PRO A 128 -2.36 8.50 30.45
C PRO A 128 -3.09 7.84 31.63
N SER A 129 -2.41 6.88 32.26
CA SER A 129 -2.62 6.26 33.58
C SER A 129 -3.78 6.82 34.43
N PRO A 130 -4.72 5.99 34.93
CA PRO A 130 -5.53 6.40 36.07
C PRO A 130 -4.57 6.60 37.24
N ASP A 131 -4.51 7.84 37.67
CA ASP A 131 -3.60 8.39 38.66
C ASP A 131 -3.53 7.54 39.93
N MET A 132 -2.31 7.48 40.48
CA MET A 132 -2.03 7.00 41.82
C MET A 132 -2.77 7.89 42.82
N GLY A 133 -3.93 7.43 43.29
CA GLY A 133 -4.58 7.97 44.47
C GLY A 133 -3.72 7.79 45.74
N PRO A 134 -3.86 8.68 46.73
CA PRO A 134 -2.78 9.10 47.60
C PRO A 134 -2.29 7.99 48.53
N VAL A 135 -0.97 7.83 48.62
CA VAL A 135 -0.30 7.11 49.70
C VAL A 135 -0.71 7.78 51.02
N ARG A 136 -1.42 7.03 51.87
CA ARG A 136 -1.72 7.41 53.25
C ARG A 136 -0.41 7.81 53.96
N GLN A 137 -0.22 9.09 54.25
CA GLN A 137 0.66 9.50 55.33
C GLN A 137 -0.17 9.60 56.60
N GLY A 138 0.00 8.61 57.47
CA GLY A 138 -0.45 8.69 58.85
C GLY A 138 0.40 9.66 59.65
N ALA A 139 -0.24 10.28 60.65
CA ALA A 139 0.27 10.72 61.94
C ALA A 139 1.64 11.42 62.01
N ARG A 140 1.62 12.69 62.42
CA ARG A 140 2.33 13.22 63.62
C ARG A 140 2.06 14.72 63.77
N GLY A 141 1.69 15.13 64.98
CA GLY A 141 1.48 16.52 65.39
C GLY A 141 0.39 16.62 66.43
#